data_AF-A0A3A9C139-F1
#
_entry.id   AF-A0A3A9C139-F1
#
_cell.length_a   1.000
_cell.length_b   1.000
_cell.length_c   1.000
_cell.angle_alpha   90.00
_cell.angle_beta   90.00
_cell.angle_gamma   90.00
#
_symmetry.space_group_name_H-M   'P 1'
#
loop_
_entity.id
_entity.type
_entity.pdbx_description
1 polymer ?
#
loop_
_entity_poly.entity_id
_entity_poly.type
_entity_poly.pdbx_seq_one_letter_code
_entity_poly.pdbx_strand_id
1 'polypeptide(L)'
;MNEVRNIPNMDIPVISDDIKFWMVRTKEGFFFDEFIREEFIAIGWNAVTKEDVQESLSGERENILKEKVRKIYGGQAPGASVSKCARFCNQLNKDDIAMIVGERQVAFAKIGEYYEANREKLTPQFEIQVHKDIETAVYNRDHFSCPYVKRRRIEVLRTLERNSAMNPYLVNVMAVNRHSLSDLSEFSEIILSSCYDAFLYKGKLTLTFRVRQRDNISAVDLSEFILCAAKIISKDAPSMVTVKTALHSPGDILLQIGDFIKENGINLFVCYLIVFGGRIKDCELPSILGVIKDIINRDYNRKKQEIELKRMEAETALIEEEVLEKRLDNLERQRRLEISTIEMNAEALARSAERLQVEPDSATILHIETIMKRDRE
;
A
#
# COMPACT_ATOMS: atom_id res chain seq x y z
N MET A 1 -2.06 -23.27 1.49
CA MET A 1 -1.60 -22.19 0.59
C MET A 1 -2.73 -21.86 -0.36
N ASN A 2 -3.46 -20.78 -0.09
CA ASN A 2 -4.57 -20.34 -0.93
C ASN A 2 -4.00 -19.53 -2.10
N GLU A 3 -3.89 -20.13 -3.29
CA GLU A 3 -3.65 -19.39 -4.53
C GLU A 3 -4.77 -18.36 -4.70
N VAL A 4 -4.46 -17.08 -4.48
CA VAL A 4 -5.29 -15.96 -4.91
C VAL A 4 -5.23 -15.99 -6.43
N ARG A 5 -6.26 -16.57 -7.07
CA ARG A 5 -6.38 -16.55 -8.52
C ARG A 5 -6.42 -15.08 -8.95
N ASN A 6 -5.48 -14.69 -9.81
CA ASN A 6 -5.45 -13.35 -10.41
C ASN A 6 -6.83 -12.98 -10.95
N ILE A 7 -7.35 -11.84 -10.51
CA ILE A 7 -8.56 -11.25 -11.08
C ILE A 7 -8.21 -10.85 -12.52
N PRO A 8 -9.03 -11.15 -13.54
CA PRO A 8 -8.73 -10.76 -14.91
C PRO A 8 -8.43 -9.25 -14.97
N ASN A 9 -7.22 -8.88 -15.40
CA ASN A 9 -6.73 -7.51 -15.54
C ASN A 9 -6.57 -6.67 -14.25
N MET A 10 -6.51 -7.27 -13.05
CA MET A 10 -6.11 -6.58 -11.83
C MET A 10 -5.07 -7.39 -11.06
N ASP A 11 -3.84 -6.89 -10.98
CA ASP A 11 -2.79 -7.46 -10.13
C ASP A 11 -2.82 -6.79 -8.76
N ILE A 12 -3.61 -7.37 -7.84
CA ILE A 12 -3.75 -6.84 -6.48
C ILE A 12 -2.64 -7.41 -5.61
N PRO A 13 -1.75 -6.58 -5.04
CA PRO A 13 -0.66 -7.06 -4.21
C PRO A 13 -1.19 -7.76 -2.96
N VAL A 14 -0.68 -8.97 -2.72
CA VAL A 14 -0.93 -9.74 -1.50
C VAL A 14 0.25 -9.53 -0.55
N ILE A 15 -0.03 -8.85 0.55
CA ILE A 15 0.95 -8.47 1.56
C ILE A 15 0.96 -9.54 2.65
N SER A 16 2.13 -10.06 2.98
CA SER A 16 2.28 -11.03 4.08
C SER A 16 1.90 -10.41 5.42
N ASP A 17 1.27 -11.19 6.29
CA ASP A 17 0.83 -10.73 7.62
C ASP A 17 1.99 -10.54 8.60
N ASP A 18 3.16 -11.10 8.27
CA ASP A 18 4.35 -11.13 9.12
C ASP A 18 5.29 -9.94 8.89
N ILE A 19 5.01 -9.13 7.86
CA ILE A 19 5.89 -8.00 7.51
C ILE A 19 5.81 -6.91 8.57
N LYS A 20 6.93 -6.21 8.75
CA LYS A 20 7.02 -5.02 9.59
C LYS A 20 7.13 -3.77 8.76
N PHE A 21 6.80 -2.67 9.42
CA PHE A 21 6.84 -1.34 8.82
C PHE A 21 7.82 -0.50 9.60
N TRP A 22 8.69 0.21 8.90
CA TRP A 22 9.78 0.96 9.51
C TRP A 22 9.78 2.39 9.04
N MET A 23 10.08 3.33 9.92
CA MET A 23 10.48 4.67 9.52
C MET A 23 11.99 4.75 9.48
N VAL A 24 12.55 5.23 8.38
CA VAL A 24 13.99 5.50 8.24
C VAL A 24 14.17 6.98 7.97
N ARG A 25 14.75 7.73 8.92
CA ARG A 25 15.07 9.15 8.70
C ARG A 25 16.47 9.31 8.15
N THR A 26 16.56 10.02 7.05
CA THR A 26 17.84 10.48 6.50
C THR A 26 18.42 11.60 7.38
N LYS A 27 19.74 11.79 7.36
CA LYS A 27 20.41 12.87 8.11
C LYS A 27 20.04 14.20 7.47
N GLU A 28 19.11 14.93 8.07
CA GLU A 28 18.62 16.25 7.62
C GLU A 28 18.16 16.24 6.14
N GLY A 29 17.67 15.09 5.66
CA GLY A 29 17.28 14.92 4.27
C GLY A 29 18.40 14.61 3.29
N PHE A 30 19.67 14.95 3.59
CA PHE A 30 20.76 14.99 2.59
C PHE A 30 21.05 13.65 1.91
N PHE A 31 20.76 12.53 2.56
CA PHE A 31 20.99 11.19 1.99
C PHE A 31 19.78 10.62 1.26
N PHE A 32 18.65 11.34 1.20
CA PHE A 32 17.42 10.85 0.59
C PHE A 32 17.60 10.53 -0.89
N ASP A 33 18.08 11.50 -1.67
CA ASP A 33 18.21 11.33 -3.12
C ASP A 33 19.19 10.21 -3.49
N GLU A 34 20.27 10.04 -2.71
CA GLU A 34 21.19 8.91 -2.88
C GLU A 34 20.52 7.57 -2.53
N PHE A 35 19.74 7.50 -1.45
CA PHE A 35 19.05 6.27 -1.06
C PHE A 35 18.08 5.78 -2.14
N ILE A 36 17.33 6.71 -2.73
CA ILE A 36 16.35 6.40 -3.78
C ILE A 36 17.07 6.05 -5.09
N ARG A 37 18.06 6.84 -5.51
CA ARG A 37 18.77 6.64 -6.78
C ARG A 37 19.62 5.37 -6.79
N GLU A 38 20.30 5.07 -5.69
CA GLU A 38 21.22 3.92 -5.57
C GLU A 38 20.56 2.70 -4.91
N GLU A 39 19.25 2.79 -4.65
CA GLU A 39 18.42 1.70 -4.14
C GLU A 39 18.97 1.06 -2.85
N PHE A 40 19.29 1.90 -1.87
CA PHE A 40 19.62 1.43 -0.52
C PHE A 40 19.13 2.36 0.59
N ILE A 41 18.95 1.81 1.79
CA ILE A 41 18.87 2.56 3.05
C ILE A 41 20.08 2.23 3.92
N ALA A 42 20.48 3.15 4.78
CA ALA A 42 21.63 2.96 5.64
C ALA A 42 21.47 3.61 7.02
N ILE A 43 22.25 3.13 7.99
CA ILE A 43 22.30 3.68 9.34
C ILE A 43 23.76 3.90 9.78
N GLY A 44 23.98 5.00 10.50
CA GLY A 44 25.30 5.41 11.00
C GLY A 44 25.86 4.56 12.14
N TRP A 45 26.79 5.14 12.89
CA TRP A 45 27.62 4.48 13.90
C TRP A 45 28.50 3.38 13.29
N ASN A 46 29.32 3.73 12.31
CA ASN A 46 30.25 2.81 11.63
C ASN A 46 31.22 2.08 12.58
N ALA A 47 31.40 2.56 13.81
CA ALA A 47 32.13 1.81 14.84
C ALA A 47 31.43 0.51 15.29
N VAL A 48 30.14 0.35 14.98
CA VAL A 48 29.34 -0.84 15.25
C VAL A 48 29.06 -1.55 13.92
N THR A 49 29.57 -2.77 13.80
CA THR A 49 29.41 -3.67 12.65
C THR A 49 28.26 -4.66 12.88
N LYS A 50 27.85 -5.40 11.84
CA LYS A 50 26.93 -6.52 12.00
C LYS A 50 27.47 -7.57 12.98
N GLU A 51 28.76 -7.89 12.91
CA GLU A 51 29.38 -8.89 13.79
C GLU A 51 29.30 -8.46 15.26
N ASP A 52 29.43 -7.16 15.55
CA ASP A 52 29.32 -6.62 16.90
C ASP A 52 27.94 -6.90 17.51
N VAL A 53 26.87 -6.84 16.71
CA VAL A 53 25.46 -6.92 17.15
C VAL A 53 24.76 -8.24 16.79
N GLN A 54 25.46 -9.21 16.21
CA GLN A 54 24.86 -10.46 15.74
C GLN A 54 24.28 -11.32 16.87
N GLU A 55 24.94 -11.33 18.03
CA GLU A 55 24.46 -12.01 19.23
C GLU A 55 23.56 -11.09 20.08
N SER A 56 22.81 -11.69 21.01
CA SER A 56 21.99 -10.91 21.92
C SER A 56 22.86 -9.92 22.71
N LEU A 57 22.51 -8.64 22.61
CA LEU A 57 23.15 -7.57 23.38
C LEU A 57 22.76 -7.75 24.84
N SER A 58 23.58 -8.47 25.60
CA SER A 58 23.36 -8.68 27.04
C SER A 58 24.66 -8.58 27.82
N GLY A 59 24.56 -8.07 29.04
CA GLY A 59 25.67 -8.00 30.00
C GLY A 59 26.86 -7.18 29.51
N GLU A 60 28.05 -7.79 29.59
CA GLU A 60 29.34 -7.12 29.41
C GLU A 60 29.60 -6.65 27.97
N ARG A 61 29.20 -7.44 26.96
CA ARG A 61 29.40 -7.11 25.54
C ARG A 61 28.68 -5.83 25.14
N GLU A 62 27.46 -5.64 25.63
CA GLU A 62 26.69 -4.42 25.38
C GLU A 62 27.38 -3.19 26.02
N ASN A 63 27.94 -3.33 27.22
CA ASN A 63 28.67 -2.26 27.89
C ASN A 63 29.96 -1.88 27.14
N ILE A 64 30.72 -2.86 26.67
CA ILE A 64 31.93 -2.63 25.86
C ILE A 64 31.58 -1.85 24.58
N LEU A 65 30.51 -2.23 23.88
CA LEU A 65 30.07 -1.53 22.68
C LEU A 65 29.58 -0.11 22.99
N LYS A 66 28.84 0.08 24.08
CA LYS A 66 28.41 1.41 24.54
C LYS A 66 29.63 2.31 24.83
N GLU A 67 30.67 1.78 25.46
CA GLU A 67 31.90 2.52 25.72
C GLU A 67 32.66 2.85 24.43
N LYS A 68 32.77 1.90 23.49
CA LYS A 68 33.39 2.12 22.17
C LYS A 68 32.69 3.26 21.43
N VAL A 69 31.36 3.24 21.37
CA VAL A 69 30.56 4.31 20.75
C VAL A 69 30.75 5.63 21.48
N ARG A 70 30.76 5.64 22.82
CA ARG A 70 30.97 6.85 23.63
C ARG A 70 32.33 7.48 23.34
N LYS A 71 33.40 6.68 23.28
CA LYS A 71 34.78 7.16 23.03
C LYS A 71 34.93 7.79 21.63
N ILE A 72 34.28 7.22 20.62
CA ILE A 72 34.43 7.66 19.23
C ILE A 72 33.53 8.86 18.91
N TYR A 73 32.26 8.82 19.31
CA TYR A 73 31.28 9.82 18.90
C TYR A 73 31.02 10.91 19.94
N GLY A 74 31.47 10.74 21.19
CA GLY A 74 31.32 11.75 22.27
C GLY A 74 29.87 12.08 22.66
N GLY A 75 28.87 11.43 22.06
CA GLY A 75 27.46 11.80 22.14
C GLY A 75 26.69 11.23 23.34
N GLN A 76 25.51 11.83 23.59
CA GLN A 76 24.56 11.35 24.59
C GLN A 76 23.81 10.09 24.10
N ALA A 77 23.59 9.16 25.01
CA ALA A 77 22.90 7.87 24.79
C ALA A 77 23.58 6.87 23.82
N PRO A 78 24.83 6.42 24.08
CA PRO A 78 25.48 5.35 23.30
C PRO A 78 24.67 4.05 23.25
N GLY A 79 23.88 3.77 24.30
CA GLY A 79 22.97 2.61 24.31
C GLY A 79 21.88 2.69 23.24
N ALA A 80 21.34 3.88 22.96
CA ALA A 80 20.35 4.06 21.92
C ALA A 80 20.97 3.83 20.52
N SER A 81 22.22 4.27 20.31
CA SER A 81 22.96 4.02 19.07
C SER A 81 23.19 2.53 18.80
N VAL A 82 23.68 1.81 19.82
CA VAL A 82 23.92 0.35 19.72
C VAL A 82 22.60 -0.39 19.48
N SER A 83 21.55 -0.04 20.21
CA SER A 83 20.22 -0.64 20.01
C SER A 83 19.68 -0.41 18.60
N LYS A 84 19.83 0.80 18.04
CA LYS A 84 19.43 1.10 16.66
C LYS A 84 20.21 0.29 15.63
N CYS A 85 21.53 0.12 15.82
CA CYS A 85 22.34 -0.72 14.95
C CYS A 85 21.87 -2.17 14.98
N ALA A 86 21.60 -2.71 16.18
CA ALA A 86 21.07 -4.07 16.33
C ALA A 86 19.69 -4.22 15.68
N ARG A 87 18.79 -3.25 15.83
CA ARG A 87 17.48 -3.26 15.15
C ARG A 87 17.63 -3.27 13.62
N PHE A 88 18.46 -2.39 13.08
CA PHE A 88 18.69 -2.30 11.63
C PHE A 88 19.32 -3.58 11.06
N CYS A 89 20.27 -4.20 11.78
CA CYS A 89 20.95 -5.41 11.32
C CYS A 89 20.10 -6.66 11.47
N ASN A 90 19.36 -6.80 12.57
CA ASN A 90 18.76 -8.09 12.97
C ASN A 90 17.23 -8.12 12.98
N GLN A 91 16.55 -6.97 13.07
CA GLN A 91 15.08 -6.93 13.19
C GLN A 91 14.39 -6.45 11.93
N LEU A 92 15.04 -5.55 11.19
CA LEU A 92 14.55 -5.04 9.92
C LEU A 92 14.85 -6.11 8.86
N ASN A 93 13.83 -6.75 8.30
CA ASN A 93 13.97 -7.95 7.48
C ASN A 93 13.73 -7.67 6.00
N LYS A 94 14.13 -8.62 5.16
CA LYS A 94 13.72 -8.62 3.76
C LYS A 94 12.19 -8.64 3.66
N ASP A 95 11.64 -7.97 2.66
CA ASP A 95 10.22 -7.83 2.37
C ASP A 95 9.42 -6.93 3.34
N ASP A 96 10.04 -6.45 4.42
CA ASP A 96 9.48 -5.35 5.23
C ASP A 96 9.33 -4.07 4.39
N ILE A 97 8.48 -3.14 4.82
CA ILE A 97 8.30 -1.85 4.15
C ILE A 97 8.94 -0.71 4.97
N ALA A 98 9.78 0.09 4.32
CA ALA A 98 10.37 1.30 4.87
C ALA A 98 9.67 2.56 4.34
N MET A 99 9.21 3.41 5.25
CA MET A 99 8.91 4.81 5.03
C MET A 99 10.19 5.63 5.25
N ILE A 100 10.85 6.01 4.15
CA ILE A 100 12.08 6.78 4.13
C ILE A 100 11.73 8.26 4.13
N VAL A 101 12.19 8.98 5.14
CA VAL A 101 11.87 10.38 5.36
C VAL A 101 13.04 11.26 4.93
N GLY A 102 12.81 12.06 3.88
CA GLY A 102 13.65 13.16 3.46
C GLY A 102 13.18 14.50 4.02
N GLU A 103 13.80 15.57 3.51
CA GLU A 103 13.45 16.96 3.87
C GLU A 103 12.09 17.36 3.26
N ARG A 104 11.93 17.16 1.96
CA ARG A 104 10.72 17.55 1.20
C ARG A 104 9.84 16.37 0.80
N GLN A 105 10.43 15.18 0.69
CA GLN A 105 9.79 14.00 0.18
C GLN A 105 9.79 12.86 1.19
N VAL A 106 8.86 11.93 0.99
CA VAL A 106 8.80 10.64 1.67
C VAL A 106 8.73 9.57 0.62
N ALA A 107 9.59 8.56 0.72
CA ALA A 107 9.52 7.38 -0.13
C ALA A 107 9.06 6.17 0.66
N PHE A 108 8.32 5.29 0.01
CA PHE A 108 7.97 3.97 0.49
C PHE A 108 8.74 2.95 -0.32
N ALA A 109 9.38 2.02 0.35
CA ALA A 109 10.28 1.07 -0.28
C ALA A 109 10.16 -0.30 0.38
N LYS A 110 10.19 -1.34 -0.44
CA LYS A 110 10.34 -2.72 0.03
C LYS A 110 11.81 -2.96 0.39
N ILE A 111 12.07 -3.53 1.56
CA ILE A 111 13.41 -3.78 2.08
C ILE A 111 13.98 -5.06 1.46
N GLY A 112 15.23 -4.97 1.03
CA GLY A 112 16.02 -6.08 0.50
C GLY A 112 17.15 -6.53 1.41
N GLU A 113 18.11 -7.22 0.79
CA GLU A 113 19.24 -7.84 1.49
C GLU A 113 20.15 -6.82 2.20
N TYR A 114 20.66 -7.23 3.35
CA TYR A 114 21.65 -6.48 4.11
C TYR A 114 23.05 -6.65 3.52
N TYR A 115 23.83 -5.57 3.49
CA TYR A 115 25.24 -5.63 3.11
C TYR A 115 26.12 -4.56 3.78
N GLU A 116 27.39 -4.93 3.89
CA GLU A 116 28.58 -4.14 4.22
C GLU A 116 29.10 -3.22 3.10
N ALA A 117 28.86 -1.90 3.09
CA ALA A 117 29.58 -1.01 2.15
C ALA A 117 31.06 -0.81 2.55
N ASN A 118 31.91 -0.42 1.59
CA ASN A 118 33.38 -0.39 1.71
C ASN A 118 33.88 0.19 3.06
N ARG A 119 34.25 -0.71 3.99
CA ARG A 119 34.69 -0.38 5.36
C ARG A 119 36.01 0.39 5.42
N GLU A 120 36.87 0.26 4.40
CA GLU A 120 38.16 0.94 4.37
C GLU A 120 38.01 2.44 4.14
N LYS A 121 37.01 2.85 3.35
CA LYS A 121 36.73 4.26 3.06
C LYS A 121 35.73 4.88 4.05
N LEU A 122 34.75 4.11 4.49
CA LEU A 122 33.63 4.58 5.32
C LEU A 122 33.97 4.47 6.81
N THR A 123 35.00 5.18 7.25
CA THR A 123 35.48 5.14 8.64
C THR A 123 34.56 5.92 9.61
N PRO A 124 34.59 5.64 10.92
CA PRO A 124 33.89 6.46 11.91
C PRO A 124 34.31 7.93 11.89
N GLN A 125 35.59 8.23 11.61
CA GLN A 125 36.08 9.61 11.50
C GLN A 125 35.51 10.32 10.28
N PHE A 126 35.42 9.63 9.14
CA PHE A 126 34.79 10.17 7.95
C PHE A 126 33.30 10.44 8.17
N GLU A 127 32.59 9.53 8.84
CA GLU A 127 31.20 9.74 9.26
C GLU A 127 31.04 11.01 10.11
N ILE A 128 31.87 11.18 11.14
CA ILE A 128 31.85 12.35 12.02
C ILE A 128 32.12 13.64 11.24
N GLN A 129 33.07 13.61 10.29
CA GLN A 129 33.38 14.78 9.47
C GLN A 129 32.18 15.18 8.60
N VAL A 130 31.59 14.23 7.88
CA VAL A 130 30.40 14.48 7.04
C VAL A 130 29.23 15.01 7.89
N HIS A 131 29.03 14.49 9.11
CA HIS A 131 27.99 14.99 10.01
C HIS A 131 28.22 16.45 10.42
N LYS A 132 29.46 16.84 10.71
CA LYS A 132 29.80 18.23 11.04
C LYS A 132 29.61 19.15 9.84
N ASP A 133 29.99 18.70 8.65
CA ASP A 133 29.82 19.51 7.44
C ASP A 133 28.34 19.76 7.15
N ILE A 134 27.49 18.75 7.35
CA ILE A 134 26.02 18.85 7.22
C ILE A 134 25.42 19.91 8.17
N GLU A 135 25.91 20.03 9.41
CA GLU A 135 25.37 20.99 10.40
C GLU A 135 25.43 22.45 9.93
N THR A 136 26.35 22.76 8.99
CA THR A 136 26.50 24.11 8.41
C THR A 136 26.05 24.20 6.95
N ALA A 137 25.52 23.11 6.40
CA ALA A 137 25.19 22.98 4.99
C ALA A 137 23.83 23.57 4.63
N VAL A 138 23.69 23.97 3.37
CA VAL A 138 22.45 24.43 2.76
C VAL A 138 21.91 23.34 1.85
N TYR A 139 20.76 22.75 2.23
CA TYR A 139 20.15 21.59 1.56
C TYR A 139 20.09 21.64 0.03
N ASN A 140 19.75 22.78 -0.56
CA ASN A 140 19.61 22.91 -2.03
C ASN A 140 20.93 23.23 -2.76
N ARG A 141 22.06 23.29 -2.06
CA ARG A 141 23.36 23.70 -2.62
C ARG A 141 24.40 22.61 -2.41
N ASP A 142 24.46 22.10 -1.19
CA ASP A 142 25.51 21.19 -0.76
C ASP A 142 25.06 19.74 -0.93
N HIS A 143 26.00 18.88 -1.31
CA HIS A 143 25.74 17.47 -1.58
C HIS A 143 26.75 16.63 -0.82
N PHE A 144 26.25 15.60 -0.13
CA PHE A 144 27.08 14.69 0.66
C PHE A 144 26.75 13.26 0.28
N SER A 145 27.78 12.44 0.09
CA SER A 145 27.60 10.99 -0.02
C SER A 145 27.43 10.37 1.36
N CYS A 146 26.53 9.39 1.45
CA CYS A 146 26.21 8.67 2.65
C CYS A 146 27.46 7.96 3.19
N PRO A 147 27.95 8.36 4.37
CA PRO A 147 29.18 7.80 4.91
C PRO A 147 28.94 6.45 5.62
N TYR A 148 27.75 5.85 5.50
CA TYR A 148 27.34 4.71 6.33
C TYR A 148 27.69 3.36 5.71
N VAL A 149 28.30 2.52 6.54
CA VAL A 149 28.71 1.16 6.19
C VAL A 149 27.52 0.22 6.12
N LYS A 150 26.65 0.24 7.14
CA LYS A 150 25.53 -0.72 7.28
C LYS A 150 24.41 -0.33 6.34
N ARG A 151 24.19 -1.12 5.28
CA ARG A 151 23.19 -0.85 4.25
C ARG A 151 22.23 -2.00 4.05
N ARG A 152 21.04 -1.68 3.54
CA ARG A 152 20.08 -2.64 3.00
C ARG A 152 19.61 -2.18 1.64
N ARG A 153 19.52 -3.10 0.69
CA ARG A 153 18.90 -2.82 -0.61
C ARG A 153 17.44 -2.42 -0.41
N ILE A 154 16.91 -1.65 -1.35
CA ILE A 154 15.48 -1.34 -1.39
C ILE A 154 14.95 -1.45 -2.81
N GLU A 155 13.65 -1.67 -2.93
CA GLU A 155 12.89 -1.47 -4.16
C GLU A 155 11.89 -0.35 -3.88
N VAL A 156 12.00 0.76 -4.61
CA VAL A 156 11.17 1.95 -4.36
C VAL A 156 9.77 1.70 -4.91
N LEU A 157 8.78 1.68 -4.02
CA LEU A 157 7.38 1.48 -4.36
C LEU A 157 6.73 2.80 -4.80
N ARG A 158 7.01 3.87 -4.06
CA ARG A 158 6.39 5.19 -4.29
C ARG A 158 7.18 6.32 -3.65
N THR A 159 7.17 7.51 -4.25
CA THR A 159 7.66 8.74 -3.63
C THR A 159 6.58 9.81 -3.64
N LEU A 160 6.39 10.48 -2.50
CA LEU A 160 5.40 11.54 -2.29
C LEU A 160 6.08 12.83 -1.82
N GLU A 161 5.57 13.97 -2.29
CA GLU A 161 5.88 15.28 -1.73
C GLU A 161 5.15 15.48 -0.40
N ARG A 162 5.86 15.96 0.63
CA ARG A 162 5.30 16.14 1.99
C ARG A 162 4.11 17.09 2.05
N ASN A 163 4.07 18.09 1.16
CA ASN A 163 3.14 19.23 1.27
C ASN A 163 1.86 19.08 0.43
N SER A 164 1.74 18.06 -0.42
CA SER A 164 0.64 17.98 -1.40
C SER A 164 -0.09 16.63 -1.45
N ALA A 165 0.51 15.55 -0.95
CA ALA A 165 -0.03 14.20 -1.13
C ALA A 165 0.00 13.31 0.13
N MET A 166 0.45 13.84 1.28
CA MET A 166 0.61 13.04 2.49
C MET A 166 -0.62 13.06 3.39
N ASN A 167 -0.99 11.87 3.86
CA ASN A 167 -1.99 11.69 4.89
C ASN A 167 -1.54 12.36 6.23
N PRO A 168 -2.37 13.19 6.89
CA PRO A 168 -2.07 13.89 8.14
C PRO A 168 -1.65 12.97 9.28
N TYR A 169 -2.17 11.74 9.32
CA TYR A 169 -1.73 10.76 10.29
C TYR A 169 -0.24 10.43 10.10
N LEU A 170 0.23 10.27 8.87
CA LEU A 170 1.66 10.07 8.58
C LEU A 170 2.49 11.30 8.92
N VAL A 171 1.97 12.50 8.64
CA VAL A 171 2.61 13.76 9.04
C VAL A 171 2.80 13.82 10.57
N ASN A 172 1.77 13.44 11.33
CA ASN A 172 1.84 13.40 12.79
C ASN A 172 2.82 12.32 13.29
N VAL A 173 2.76 11.11 12.72
CA VAL A 173 3.71 10.01 13.02
C VAL A 173 5.14 10.47 12.83
N MET A 174 5.41 11.19 11.75
CA MET A 174 6.72 11.79 11.51
C MET A 174 7.05 12.85 12.57
N ALA A 175 6.13 13.76 12.91
CA ALA A 175 6.40 14.80 13.90
C ALA A 175 6.75 14.23 15.30
N VAL A 176 6.07 13.16 15.71
CA VAL A 176 6.28 12.47 16.99
C VAL A 176 7.55 11.63 17.00
N ASN A 177 7.80 10.88 15.92
CA ASN A 177 8.97 10.02 15.82
C ASN A 177 10.19 10.80 15.28
N ARG A 178 11.05 11.27 16.18
CA ARG A 178 12.29 12.00 15.83
C ARG A 178 13.53 11.09 15.74
N HIS A 179 13.37 9.78 15.88
CA HIS A 179 14.47 8.84 15.82
C HIS A 179 14.81 8.42 14.40
N SER A 180 16.07 8.05 14.17
CA SER A 180 16.59 7.62 12.86
C SER A 180 15.95 6.32 12.35
N LEU A 181 15.49 5.46 13.26
CA LEU A 181 14.80 4.21 12.98
C LEU A 181 13.68 4.00 14.00
N SER A 182 12.45 3.82 13.55
CA SER A 182 11.28 3.50 14.38
C SER A 182 10.46 2.37 13.77
N ASP A 183 9.84 1.54 14.60
CA ASP A 183 8.82 0.58 14.18
C ASP A 183 7.50 1.35 13.98
N LEU A 184 6.86 1.16 12.84
CA LEU A 184 5.59 1.78 12.44
C LEU A 184 4.52 0.72 12.13
N SER A 185 4.67 -0.51 12.61
CA SER A 185 3.74 -1.60 12.29
C SER A 185 2.31 -1.33 12.74
N GLU A 186 2.13 -0.47 13.77
CA GLU A 186 0.82 0.04 14.19
C GLU A 186 0.12 0.92 13.13
N PHE A 187 0.89 1.54 12.22
CA PHE A 187 0.41 2.36 11.12
C PHE A 187 0.40 1.62 9.77
N SER A 188 0.54 0.29 9.80
CA SER A 188 0.67 -0.57 8.60
C SER A 188 -0.37 -0.27 7.52
N GLU A 189 -1.65 -0.15 7.87
CA GLU A 189 -2.72 0.12 6.90
C GLU A 189 -2.58 1.48 6.20
N ILE A 190 -2.16 2.53 6.92
CA ILE A 190 -1.98 3.89 6.37
C ILE A 190 -0.73 3.93 5.47
N ILE A 191 0.31 3.20 5.83
CA ILE A 191 1.51 3.07 5.02
C ILE A 191 1.19 2.31 3.73
N LEU A 192 0.50 1.17 3.83
CA LEU A 192 0.07 0.39 2.66
C LEU A 192 -0.87 1.19 1.75
N SER A 193 -1.83 1.93 2.32
CA SER A 193 -2.71 2.81 1.54
C SER A 193 -1.97 3.99 0.91
N SER A 194 -0.76 4.31 1.34
CA SER A 194 0.09 5.30 0.67
C SER A 194 0.86 4.67 -0.49
N CYS A 195 1.16 3.37 -0.41
CA CYS A 195 1.85 2.61 -1.43
C CYS A 195 0.92 2.16 -2.57
N TYR A 196 -0.30 1.71 -2.22
CA TYR A 196 -1.21 1.02 -3.12
C TYR A 196 -2.65 1.55 -3.00
N ASP A 197 -3.37 1.63 -4.11
CA ASP A 197 -4.81 1.95 -4.07
C ASP A 197 -5.68 0.71 -3.85
N ALA A 198 -5.14 -0.50 -4.03
CA ALA A 198 -5.78 -1.72 -3.55
C ALA A 198 -4.74 -2.75 -3.08
N PHE A 199 -5.01 -3.48 -2.00
CA PHE A 199 -4.12 -4.51 -1.48
C PHE A 199 -4.85 -5.51 -0.58
N LEU A 200 -4.34 -6.75 -0.51
CA LEU A 200 -4.77 -7.75 0.47
C LEU A 200 -3.78 -7.78 1.64
N TYR A 201 -4.29 -7.59 2.86
CA TYR A 201 -3.47 -7.67 4.08
C TYR A 201 -4.34 -8.13 5.24
N LYS A 202 -3.87 -9.11 6.03
CA LYS A 202 -4.60 -9.69 7.18
C LYS A 202 -6.02 -10.15 6.85
N GLY A 203 -6.16 -10.82 5.70
CA GLY A 203 -7.45 -11.32 5.20
C GLY A 203 -8.43 -10.25 4.69
N LYS A 204 -8.00 -8.98 4.62
CA LYS A 204 -8.86 -7.86 4.19
C LYS A 204 -8.39 -7.25 2.88
N LEU A 205 -9.32 -7.08 1.95
CA LEU A 205 -9.12 -6.21 0.79
C LEU A 205 -9.29 -4.77 1.26
N THR A 206 -8.26 -3.95 1.09
CA THR A 206 -8.35 -2.50 1.29
C THR A 206 -8.35 -1.82 -0.07
N LEU A 207 -9.24 -0.86 -0.25
CA LEU A 207 -9.36 0.00 -1.43
C LEU A 207 -9.23 1.45 -0.98
N THR A 208 -8.40 2.23 -1.67
CA THR A 208 -8.15 3.64 -1.37
C THR A 208 -8.66 4.49 -2.52
N PHE A 209 -9.64 5.35 -2.24
CA PHE A 209 -10.12 6.37 -3.16
C PHE A 209 -9.58 7.73 -2.71
N ARG A 210 -8.84 8.39 -3.60
CA ARG A 210 -8.18 9.69 -3.34
C ARG A 210 -9.16 10.83 -3.60
N VAL A 211 -9.68 11.49 -2.56
CA VAL A 211 -10.51 12.69 -2.71
C VAL A 211 -9.58 13.90 -2.84
N ARG A 212 -9.58 14.55 -4.01
CA ARG A 212 -8.72 15.72 -4.29
C ARG A 212 -9.39 17.06 -4.04
N GLN A 213 -10.68 17.04 -3.72
CA GLN A 213 -11.45 18.22 -3.35
C GLN A 213 -10.72 18.97 -2.23
N ARG A 214 -10.60 20.30 -2.36
CA ARG A 214 -9.94 21.18 -1.36
C ARG A 214 -10.94 21.94 -0.48
N ASP A 215 -12.18 22.06 -0.95
CA ASP A 215 -13.26 22.68 -0.20
C ASP A 215 -13.92 21.68 0.76
N ASN A 216 -14.86 22.14 1.58
CA ASN A 216 -15.58 21.28 2.51
C ASN A 216 -16.24 20.10 1.78
N ILE A 217 -16.01 18.89 2.30
CA ILE A 217 -16.63 17.67 1.79
C ILE A 217 -18.08 17.62 2.28
N SER A 218 -19.02 17.49 1.35
CA SER A 218 -20.43 17.31 1.63
C SER A 218 -20.68 15.95 2.30
N ALA A 219 -21.35 15.97 3.44
CA ALA A 219 -21.71 14.73 4.15
C ALA A 219 -22.63 13.82 3.30
N VAL A 220 -23.47 14.42 2.46
CA VAL A 220 -24.36 13.68 1.55
C VAL A 220 -23.54 12.99 0.47
N ASP A 221 -22.66 13.72 -0.21
CA ASP A 221 -21.86 13.14 -1.31
C ASP A 221 -20.91 12.05 -0.79
N LEU A 222 -20.30 12.27 0.39
CA LEU A 222 -19.45 11.27 1.04
C LEU A 222 -20.23 10.01 1.42
N SER A 223 -21.41 10.16 2.03
CA SER A 223 -22.24 9.02 2.46
C SER A 223 -22.79 8.25 1.27
N GLU A 224 -23.20 8.96 0.21
CA GLU A 224 -23.69 8.36 -1.03
C GLU A 224 -22.56 7.57 -1.72
N PHE A 225 -21.37 8.16 -1.85
CA PHE A 225 -20.20 7.49 -2.41
C PHE A 225 -19.87 6.19 -1.66
N ILE A 226 -19.74 6.27 -0.33
CA ILE A 226 -19.42 5.13 0.52
C ILE A 226 -20.47 4.02 0.38
N LEU A 227 -21.76 4.37 0.48
CA LEU A 227 -22.83 3.39 0.47
C LEU A 227 -22.96 2.71 -0.90
N CYS A 228 -22.91 3.49 -1.99
CA CYS A 228 -23.03 2.94 -3.33
C CYS A 228 -21.81 2.08 -3.69
N ALA A 229 -20.59 2.52 -3.36
CA ALA A 229 -19.38 1.72 -3.55
C ALA A 229 -19.46 0.41 -2.73
N ALA A 230 -19.84 0.49 -1.46
CA ALA A 230 -19.99 -0.69 -0.61
C ALA A 230 -21.00 -1.67 -1.18
N LYS A 231 -22.19 -1.23 -1.61
CA LYS A 231 -23.21 -2.10 -2.23
C LYS A 231 -22.72 -2.77 -3.50
N ILE A 232 -22.07 -2.03 -4.40
CA ILE A 232 -21.58 -2.58 -5.67
C ILE A 232 -20.49 -3.63 -5.41
N ILE A 233 -19.50 -3.30 -4.59
CA ILE A 233 -18.35 -4.18 -4.37
C ILE A 233 -18.74 -5.43 -3.56
N SER A 234 -19.69 -5.31 -2.63
CA SER A 234 -20.12 -6.41 -1.75
C SER A 234 -21.31 -7.23 -2.28
N LYS A 235 -21.80 -6.97 -3.50
CA LYS A 235 -23.03 -7.61 -4.04
C LYS A 235 -24.25 -7.40 -3.14
N ASP A 236 -24.50 -6.15 -2.76
CA ASP A 236 -25.61 -5.71 -1.92
C ASP A 236 -25.58 -6.22 -0.46
N ALA A 237 -24.39 -6.53 0.05
CA ALA A 237 -24.15 -6.85 1.46
C ALA A 237 -23.22 -5.82 2.13
N PRO A 238 -23.60 -4.53 2.17
CA PRO A 238 -22.74 -3.44 2.62
C PRO A 238 -22.30 -3.56 4.09
N SER A 239 -22.99 -4.36 4.91
CA SER A 239 -22.59 -4.66 6.30
C SER A 239 -21.25 -5.42 6.40
N MET A 240 -20.78 -6.02 5.32
CA MET A 240 -19.46 -6.68 5.24
C MET A 240 -18.32 -5.70 4.95
N VAL A 241 -18.64 -4.43 4.66
CA VAL A 241 -17.67 -3.39 4.32
C VAL A 241 -17.47 -2.47 5.52
N THR A 242 -16.24 -2.41 6.00
CA THR A 242 -15.81 -1.42 7.00
C THR A 242 -15.20 -0.22 6.28
N VAL A 243 -15.40 0.98 6.81
CA VAL A 243 -14.84 2.21 6.24
C VAL A 243 -13.92 2.88 7.24
N LYS A 244 -12.76 3.32 6.76
CA LYS A 244 -11.88 4.26 7.45
C LYS A 244 -11.72 5.48 6.55
N THR A 245 -12.09 6.65 7.04
CA THR A 245 -11.89 7.90 6.31
C THR A 245 -10.91 8.78 7.07
N ALA A 246 -10.02 9.44 6.33
CA ALA A 246 -9.27 10.55 6.88
C ALA A 246 -10.02 11.83 6.48
N LEU A 247 -10.90 12.33 7.36
CA LEU A 247 -11.79 13.49 7.15
C LEU A 247 -11.03 14.83 7.11
N HIS A 248 -10.16 14.99 6.13
CA HIS A 248 -9.49 16.24 5.78
C HIS A 248 -9.74 16.51 4.30
N SER A 249 -9.63 17.76 3.88
CA SER A 249 -9.83 18.18 2.48
C SER A 249 -8.52 18.77 1.96
N PRO A 250 -7.82 18.12 1.02
CA PRO A 250 -8.10 16.80 0.43
C PRO A 250 -7.88 15.66 1.43
N GLY A 251 -8.44 14.45 1.20
CA GLY A 251 -8.27 13.31 2.11
C GLY A 251 -8.70 11.95 1.54
N ASP A 252 -8.20 10.85 2.10
CA ASP A 252 -8.45 9.53 1.52
C ASP A 252 -9.66 8.82 2.15
N ILE A 253 -10.44 8.12 1.31
CA ILE A 253 -11.47 7.16 1.73
C ILE A 253 -10.91 5.75 1.58
N LEU A 254 -10.73 5.05 2.68
CA LEU A 254 -10.30 3.65 2.70
C LEU A 254 -11.54 2.76 2.95
N LEU A 255 -11.88 1.93 1.97
CA LEU A 255 -12.88 0.87 2.13
C LEU A 255 -12.17 -0.45 2.41
N GLN A 256 -12.55 -1.11 3.49
CA GLN A 256 -12.01 -2.40 3.90
C GLN A 256 -13.09 -3.47 3.84
N ILE A 257 -12.82 -4.54 3.11
CA ILE A 257 -13.77 -5.63 2.89
C ILE A 257 -13.13 -6.90 3.43
N GLY A 258 -13.76 -7.51 4.42
CA GLY A 258 -13.28 -8.77 5.00
C GLY A 258 -13.51 -9.95 4.05
N ASP A 259 -12.57 -10.91 4.03
CA ASP A 259 -12.70 -12.28 3.54
C ASP A 259 -13.32 -12.51 2.15
N PHE A 260 -13.07 -11.71 1.10
CA PHE A 260 -13.85 -11.90 -0.15
C PHE A 260 -13.19 -11.58 -1.52
N ILE A 261 -11.87 -11.44 -1.63
CA ILE A 261 -11.25 -11.08 -2.94
C ILE A 261 -11.53 -12.11 -4.04
N LYS A 262 -11.53 -13.43 -3.72
CA LYS A 262 -11.67 -14.47 -4.76
C LYS A 262 -13.02 -14.46 -5.47
N GLU A 263 -14.09 -13.95 -4.84
CA GLU A 263 -15.44 -13.99 -5.42
C GLU A 263 -15.94 -12.63 -5.94
N ASN A 264 -15.32 -11.51 -5.53
CA ASN A 264 -15.80 -10.15 -5.82
C ASN A 264 -14.87 -9.31 -6.71
N GLY A 265 -13.82 -9.89 -7.28
CA GLY A 265 -12.88 -9.16 -8.14
C GLY A 265 -13.51 -8.47 -9.35
N ILE A 266 -14.59 -9.04 -9.91
CA ILE A 266 -15.34 -8.40 -11.00
C ILE A 266 -16.10 -7.17 -10.50
N ASN A 267 -16.71 -7.22 -9.31
CA ASN A 267 -17.43 -6.11 -8.72
C ASN A 267 -16.50 -4.95 -8.36
N LEU A 268 -15.28 -5.27 -7.95
CA LEU A 268 -14.23 -4.29 -7.78
C LEU A 268 -13.93 -3.58 -9.11
N PHE A 269 -13.72 -4.36 -10.17
CA PHE A 269 -13.49 -3.81 -11.51
C PHE A 269 -14.66 -2.93 -11.99
N VAL A 270 -15.90 -3.38 -11.79
CA VAL A 270 -17.13 -2.62 -12.09
C VAL A 270 -17.17 -1.32 -11.30
N CYS A 271 -16.84 -1.34 -10.00
CA CYS A 271 -16.81 -0.13 -9.17
C CYS A 271 -15.80 0.88 -9.72
N TYR A 272 -14.59 0.45 -10.07
CA TYR A 272 -13.58 1.32 -10.69
C TYR A 272 -14.04 1.85 -12.07
N LEU A 273 -14.71 1.04 -12.90
CA LEU A 273 -15.28 1.51 -14.17
C LEU A 273 -16.32 2.61 -13.95
N ILE A 274 -17.14 2.52 -12.90
CA ILE A 274 -18.13 3.56 -12.59
C ILE A 274 -17.45 4.83 -12.06
N VAL A 275 -16.49 4.70 -11.15
CA VAL A 275 -15.79 5.83 -10.51
C VAL A 275 -14.89 6.58 -11.50
N PHE A 276 -14.18 5.86 -12.36
CA PHE A 276 -13.14 6.45 -13.23
C PHE A 276 -13.51 6.45 -14.72
N GLY A 277 -14.37 5.54 -15.18
CA GLY A 277 -14.67 5.36 -16.61
C GLY A 277 -15.38 6.54 -17.27
N GLY A 278 -16.19 7.30 -16.53
CA GLY A 278 -16.82 8.52 -17.06
C GLY A 278 -15.86 9.68 -17.33
N ARG A 279 -14.70 9.70 -16.65
CA ARG A 279 -13.66 10.73 -16.79
C ARG A 279 -12.63 10.39 -17.87
N ILE A 280 -12.55 9.14 -18.30
CA ILE A 280 -11.61 8.69 -19.32
C ILE A 280 -12.27 8.86 -20.69
N LYS A 281 -12.04 10.02 -21.33
CA LYS A 281 -12.42 10.34 -22.72
C LYS A 281 -13.93 10.54 -22.99
N ASP A 282 -14.64 11.31 -22.15
CA ASP A 282 -16.03 11.72 -22.39
C ASP A 282 -17.01 10.55 -22.62
N CYS A 283 -16.79 9.43 -21.93
CA CYS A 283 -17.68 8.27 -22.07
C CYS A 283 -18.96 8.47 -21.23
N GLU A 284 -20.12 8.41 -21.88
CA GLU A 284 -21.41 8.56 -21.19
C GLU A 284 -21.73 7.33 -20.31
N LEU A 285 -22.27 7.57 -19.11
CA LEU A 285 -22.63 6.52 -18.15
C LEU A 285 -23.54 5.42 -18.72
N PRO A 286 -24.57 5.71 -19.56
CA PRO A 286 -25.39 4.66 -20.19
C PRO A 286 -24.56 3.69 -21.04
N SER A 287 -23.52 4.19 -21.72
CA SER A 287 -22.60 3.35 -22.51
C SER A 287 -21.78 2.44 -21.61
N ILE A 288 -21.29 2.96 -20.48
CA ILE A 288 -20.54 2.20 -19.46
C ILE A 288 -21.42 1.11 -18.83
N LEU A 289 -22.70 1.39 -18.58
CA LEU A 289 -23.64 0.40 -18.04
C LEU A 289 -23.86 -0.79 -18.99
N GLY A 290 -23.87 -0.56 -20.30
CA GLY A 290 -23.89 -1.63 -21.31
C GLY A 290 -22.68 -2.56 -21.18
N VAL A 291 -21.48 -1.98 -21.13
CA VAL A 291 -20.22 -2.72 -20.94
C VAL A 291 -20.22 -3.50 -19.63
N ILE A 292 -20.69 -2.88 -18.53
CA ILE A 292 -20.79 -3.55 -17.23
C ILE A 292 -21.72 -4.77 -17.28
N LYS A 293 -22.89 -4.63 -17.92
CA LYS A 293 -23.82 -5.77 -18.11
C LYS A 293 -23.16 -6.90 -18.87
N ASP A 294 -22.41 -6.61 -19.92
CA ASP A 294 -21.72 -7.63 -20.71
C ASP A 294 -20.63 -8.34 -19.90
N ILE A 295 -19.88 -7.62 -19.06
CA ILE A 295 -18.90 -8.18 -18.13
C ILE A 295 -19.57 -9.17 -17.16
N ILE A 296 -20.67 -8.76 -16.52
CA ILE A 296 -21.41 -9.60 -15.56
C ILE A 296 -22.00 -10.82 -16.27
N ASN A 297 -22.56 -10.63 -17.46
CA ASN A 297 -23.12 -11.72 -18.26
C ASN A 297 -22.04 -12.73 -18.65
N ARG A 298 -20.84 -12.28 -18.99
CA ARG A 298 -19.70 -13.15 -19.31
C ARG A 298 -19.27 -13.98 -18.09
N ASP A 299 -19.20 -13.38 -16.91
CA ASP A 299 -18.88 -14.10 -15.67
C ASP A 299 -19.97 -15.12 -15.30
N TYR A 300 -21.24 -14.72 -15.40
CA TYR A 300 -22.36 -15.61 -15.20
C TYR A 300 -22.31 -16.80 -16.17
N ASN A 301 -22.11 -16.57 -17.46
CA ASN A 301 -22.06 -17.62 -18.47
C ASN A 301 -20.91 -18.60 -18.21
N ARG A 302 -19.74 -18.10 -17.78
CA ARG A 302 -18.61 -18.95 -17.37
C ARG A 302 -18.99 -19.84 -16.18
N LYS A 303 -19.53 -19.26 -15.11
CA LYS A 303 -19.94 -20.02 -13.91
C LYS A 303 -21.06 -21.03 -14.21
N LYS A 304 -22.00 -20.64 -15.07
CA LYS A 304 -23.09 -21.50 -15.53
C LYS A 304 -22.54 -22.73 -16.26
N GLN A 305 -21.61 -22.55 -17.20
CA GLN A 305 -20.97 -23.65 -17.92
C GLN A 305 -20.24 -24.62 -16.98
N GLU A 306 -19.53 -24.12 -15.96
CA GLU A 306 -18.86 -24.96 -14.96
C GLU A 306 -19.85 -25.82 -14.15
N ILE A 307 -21.02 -25.27 -13.81
CA ILE A 307 -22.06 -26.00 -13.07
C ILE A 307 -22.77 -27.01 -13.98
N GLU A 308 -23.07 -26.64 -15.22
CA GLU A 308 -23.69 -27.54 -16.21
C GLU A 308 -22.80 -28.73 -16.54
N LEU A 309 -21.48 -28.53 -16.66
CA LEU A 309 -20.52 -29.61 -16.85
C LEU A 309 -20.55 -30.61 -15.70
N LYS A 310 -20.52 -30.12 -14.45
CA LYS A 310 -20.62 -30.97 -13.25
C LYS A 310 -21.94 -31.71 -13.17
N ARG A 311 -23.03 -31.12 -13.70
CA ARG A 311 -24.35 -31.77 -13.73
C ARG A 311 -24.37 -32.95 -14.69
N MET A 312 -23.76 -32.80 -15.87
CA MET A 312 -23.62 -33.90 -16.83
C MET A 312 -22.75 -35.05 -16.28
N GLU A 313 -21.77 -34.74 -15.42
CA GLU A 313 -20.94 -35.76 -14.76
C GLU A 313 -21.68 -36.48 -13.61
N ALA A 314 -22.70 -35.86 -13.02
CA ALA A 314 -23.41 -36.36 -11.85
C ALA A 314 -24.67 -37.19 -12.17
N GLU A 315 -24.91 -37.54 -13.45
CA GLU A 315 -26.14 -38.18 -13.97
C GLU A 315 -26.63 -39.43 -13.20
N THR A 316 -25.78 -40.09 -12.40
CA THR A 316 -26.16 -41.26 -11.60
C THR A 316 -26.63 -40.97 -10.17
N ALA A 317 -26.52 -39.72 -9.70
CA ALA A 317 -26.79 -39.34 -8.32
C ALA A 317 -27.89 -38.25 -8.23
N LEU A 318 -29.15 -38.69 -8.08
CA LEU A 318 -30.34 -37.82 -8.03
C LEU A 318 -30.20 -36.63 -7.04
N ILE A 319 -29.60 -36.87 -5.87
CA ILE A 319 -29.38 -35.83 -4.85
C ILE A 319 -28.37 -34.77 -5.34
N GLU A 320 -27.32 -35.18 -6.06
CA GLU A 320 -26.31 -34.26 -6.59
C GLU A 320 -26.89 -33.40 -7.73
N GLU A 321 -27.72 -34.00 -8.58
CA GLU A 321 -28.43 -33.29 -9.65
C GLU A 321 -29.35 -32.19 -9.09
N GLU A 322 -30.20 -32.51 -8.11
CA GLU A 322 -31.08 -31.52 -7.44
C GLU A 322 -30.28 -30.39 -6.77
N VAL A 323 -29.12 -30.70 -6.19
CA VAL A 323 -28.24 -29.68 -5.58
C VAL A 323 -27.66 -28.75 -6.65
N LEU A 324 -27.27 -29.28 -7.80
CA LEU A 324 -26.73 -28.50 -8.91
C LEU A 324 -27.80 -27.62 -9.59
N GLU A 325 -29.03 -28.11 -9.71
CA GLU A 325 -30.16 -27.32 -10.21
C GLU A 325 -30.46 -26.12 -9.29
N LYS A 326 -30.55 -26.35 -7.97
CA LYS A 326 -30.69 -25.25 -6.99
C LYS A 326 -29.53 -24.25 -7.05
N ARG A 327 -28.30 -24.71 -7.36
CA ARG A 327 -27.15 -23.82 -7.55
C ARG A 327 -27.30 -22.95 -8.80
N LEU A 328 -27.81 -23.48 -9.90
CA LEU A 328 -28.08 -22.70 -11.12
C LEU A 328 -29.14 -21.63 -10.89
N ASP A 329 -30.24 -21.97 -10.24
CA ASP A 329 -31.31 -21.02 -9.88
C ASP A 329 -30.79 -19.89 -8.99
N ASN A 330 -29.99 -20.24 -7.97
CA ASN A 330 -29.37 -19.25 -7.09
C ASN A 330 -28.39 -18.34 -7.85
N LEU A 331 -27.62 -18.90 -8.79
CA LEU A 331 -26.69 -18.13 -9.62
C LEU A 331 -27.43 -17.13 -10.52
N GLU A 332 -28.54 -17.52 -11.13
CA GLU A 332 -29.35 -16.60 -11.95
C GLU A 332 -29.99 -15.50 -11.10
N ARG A 333 -30.52 -15.84 -9.92
CA ARG A 333 -31.04 -14.84 -8.97
C ARG A 333 -29.95 -13.85 -8.55
N GLN A 334 -28.76 -14.33 -8.23
CA GLN A 334 -27.61 -13.48 -7.88
C GLN A 334 -27.24 -12.53 -9.01
N ARG A 335 -27.15 -13.02 -10.26
CA ARG A 335 -26.89 -12.16 -11.44
C ARG A 335 -27.92 -11.05 -11.57
N ARG A 336 -29.22 -11.37 -11.45
CA ARG A 336 -30.30 -10.37 -11.57
C ARG A 336 -30.22 -9.31 -10.47
N LEU A 337 -29.97 -9.75 -9.23
CA LEU A 337 -29.76 -8.84 -8.10
C LEU A 337 -28.55 -7.93 -8.35
N GLU A 338 -27.42 -8.49 -8.80
CA GLU A 338 -26.20 -7.74 -9.06
C GLU A 338 -26.39 -6.64 -10.12
N ILE A 339 -27.04 -6.98 -11.25
CA ILE A 339 -27.36 -5.99 -12.30
C ILE A 339 -28.28 -4.91 -11.74
N SER A 340 -29.33 -5.29 -11.00
CA SER A 340 -30.26 -4.34 -10.39
C SER A 340 -29.57 -3.41 -9.39
N THR A 341 -28.68 -3.95 -8.55
CA THR A 341 -27.91 -3.15 -7.59
C THR A 341 -27.03 -2.15 -8.32
N ILE A 342 -26.37 -2.54 -9.41
CA ILE A 342 -25.54 -1.63 -10.19
C ILE A 342 -26.39 -0.53 -10.84
N GLU A 343 -27.49 -0.87 -11.49
CA GLU A 343 -28.38 0.12 -12.13
C GLU A 343 -28.90 1.15 -11.12
N MET A 344 -29.26 0.73 -9.92
CA MET A 344 -29.75 1.62 -8.86
C MET A 344 -28.67 2.53 -8.25
N ASN A 345 -27.40 2.13 -8.29
CA ASN A 345 -26.33 2.81 -7.55
C ASN A 345 -25.27 3.47 -8.45
N ALA A 346 -25.15 3.11 -9.72
CA ALA A 346 -24.06 3.55 -10.59
C ALA A 346 -24.05 5.06 -10.82
N GLU A 347 -25.22 5.66 -11.08
CA GLU A 347 -25.30 7.11 -11.34
C GLU A 347 -24.99 7.93 -10.08
N ALA A 348 -25.51 7.50 -8.93
CA ALA A 348 -25.21 8.09 -7.64
C ALA A 348 -23.71 7.98 -7.30
N LEU A 349 -23.10 6.81 -7.54
CA LEU A 349 -21.67 6.61 -7.34
C LEU A 349 -20.83 7.50 -8.26
N ALA A 350 -21.16 7.58 -9.54
CA ALA A 350 -20.42 8.40 -10.51
C ALA A 350 -20.51 9.90 -10.16
N ARG A 351 -21.72 10.40 -9.86
CA ARG A 351 -21.93 11.81 -9.48
C ARG A 351 -21.23 12.18 -8.18
N SER A 352 -21.33 11.33 -7.15
CA SER A 352 -20.66 11.58 -5.87
C SER A 352 -19.14 11.52 -6.02
N ALA A 353 -18.59 10.55 -6.78
CA ALA A 353 -17.17 10.51 -7.12
C ALA A 353 -16.71 11.78 -7.85
N GLU A 354 -17.54 12.31 -8.75
CA GLU A 354 -17.22 13.53 -9.48
C GLU A 354 -17.14 14.75 -8.55
N ARG A 355 -18.15 14.93 -7.69
CA ARG A 355 -18.21 16.03 -6.72
C ARG A 355 -17.10 15.99 -5.69
N LEU A 356 -16.75 14.78 -5.24
CA LEU A 356 -15.61 14.51 -4.36
C LEU A 356 -14.26 14.66 -5.09
N GLN A 357 -14.25 14.86 -6.41
CA GLN A 357 -13.04 14.93 -7.21
C GLN A 357 -12.15 13.70 -6.98
N VAL A 358 -12.75 12.51 -7.02
CA VAL A 358 -12.03 11.25 -6.90
C VAL A 358 -11.23 11.03 -8.19
N GLU A 359 -9.91 10.96 -8.07
CA GLU A 359 -9.00 10.86 -9.20
C GLU A 359 -8.12 9.62 -9.10
N PRO A 360 -7.85 8.93 -10.22
CA PRO A 360 -6.85 7.87 -10.24
C PRO A 360 -5.46 8.47 -10.04
N ASP A 361 -4.55 7.70 -9.49
CA ASP A 361 -3.15 8.10 -9.31
C ASP A 361 -2.19 7.00 -9.81
N SER A 362 -0.89 7.19 -9.65
CA SER A 362 0.12 6.22 -10.12
C SER A 362 0.04 4.83 -9.46
N ALA A 363 -0.63 4.71 -8.31
CA ALA A 363 -0.85 3.46 -7.58
C ALA A 363 -2.20 2.81 -7.91
N THR A 364 -3.02 3.43 -8.77
CA THR A 364 -4.28 2.87 -9.25
C THR A 364 -4.00 1.65 -10.12
N ILE A 365 -4.44 0.48 -9.66
CA ILE A 365 -4.20 -0.83 -10.29
C ILE A 365 -4.86 -0.96 -11.67
N LEU A 366 -5.81 -0.08 -11.96
CA LEU A 366 -6.62 -0.15 -13.17
C LEU A 366 -6.19 0.86 -14.23
N HIS A 367 -5.42 0.38 -15.20
CA HIS A 367 -5.17 1.09 -16.46
C HIS A 367 -6.37 0.93 -17.41
N ILE A 368 -7.50 1.56 -17.06
CA ILE A 368 -8.77 1.49 -17.80
C ILE A 368 -8.59 1.83 -19.29
N GLU A 369 -7.63 2.70 -19.63
CA GLU A 369 -7.27 3.03 -21.01
C GLU A 369 -6.86 1.81 -21.86
N THR A 370 -6.23 0.81 -21.24
CA THR A 370 -5.79 -0.43 -21.90
C THR A 370 -6.98 -1.34 -22.21
N ILE A 371 -8.01 -1.31 -21.37
CA ILE A 371 -9.20 -2.15 -21.50
C ILE A 371 -10.14 -1.57 -22.56
N MET A 372 -10.36 -0.26 -22.56
CA MET A 372 -11.22 0.39 -23.57
C MET A 372 -10.65 0.35 -25.00
N LYS A 373 -9.34 0.13 -25.15
CA LYS A 373 -8.71 -0.09 -26.47
C LYS A 373 -8.97 -1.50 -27.02
N ARG A 374 -9.04 -2.52 -26.15
CA ARG A 374 -9.29 -3.91 -26.54
C ARG A 374 -10.71 -4.19 -27.03
N ASP A 375 -11.70 -3.40 -26.62
CA ASP A 375 -13.09 -3.56 -27.06
C ASP A 375 -13.42 -2.76 -28.34
N ARG A 376 -12.46 -1.97 -28.88
CA ARG A 376 -12.59 -1.25 -30.16
C ARG A 376 -11.88 -1.93 -31.33
N GLU A 377 -11.20 -3.03 -31.08
CA GLU A 377 -10.61 -3.96 -32.06
C GLU A 377 -11.42 -5.26 -32.08
#